data_AF-A0A1J9R2E8-F1
#
_entry.id   AF-A0A1J9R2E8-F1
#
_cell.length_a   1.000
_cell.length_b   1.000
_cell.length_c   1.000
_cell.angle_alpha   90.00
_cell.angle_beta   90.00
_cell.angle_gamma   90.00
#
_symmetry.space_group_name_H-M   'P 1'
#
loop_
_entity.id
_entity.type
_entity.pdbx_description
1 polymer ?
#
loop_
_entity_poly.entity_id
_entity_poly.type
_entity_poly.pdbx_seq_one_letter_code
_entity_poly.pdbx_strand_id
1 'polypeptide(L)'
;LRKAADNPLPGQINVPPEPIEIEGENEWEIEEVLASRINRGKLQYRVKWLGFDDDFSWYPARNLKGSPHLLREFHIANPTKPGPPKRLDDWLEAWGKDDYLPDDIEDDLPA
;
A
#
# COMPACT_ATOMS: atom_id res chain seq x y z
N LEU A 1 -4.66 -30.05 -9.95
CA LEU A 1 -3.60 -29.05 -9.70
C LEU A 1 -3.37 -28.97 -8.20
N ARG A 2 -2.17 -29.30 -7.70
CA ARG A 2 -1.79 -29.03 -6.31
C ARG A 2 -1.18 -27.63 -6.28
N LYS A 3 -1.54 -26.79 -5.30
CA LYS A 3 -0.73 -25.61 -4.96
C LYS A 3 0.70 -26.11 -4.72
N ALA A 4 1.70 -25.39 -5.20
CA ALA A 4 3.09 -25.75 -4.97
C ALA A 4 3.27 -26.02 -3.48
N ALA A 5 3.93 -27.13 -3.15
CA ALA A 5 4.24 -27.47 -1.77
C ALA A 5 5.07 -26.31 -1.20
N ASP A 6 4.77 -25.89 0.03
CA ASP A 6 5.49 -24.85 0.79
C ASP A 6 6.93 -25.26 1.16
N ASN A 7 7.55 -26.14 0.38
CA ASN A 7 8.89 -26.65 0.60
C ASN A 7 9.82 -26.06 -0.49
N PRO A 8 10.54 -24.96 -0.20
CA PRO A 8 11.49 -24.41 -1.15
C PRO A 8 12.58 -25.44 -1.47
N LEU A 9 13.05 -25.43 -2.72
CA LEU A 9 14.23 -26.20 -3.11
C LEU A 9 15.42 -25.78 -2.22
N PRO A 10 16.32 -26.71 -1.83
CA PRO A 10 17.49 -26.35 -1.04
C PRO A 10 18.31 -25.27 -1.77
N GLY A 11 18.34 -24.06 -1.22
CA GLY A 11 19.02 -22.89 -1.78
C GLY A 11 18.10 -21.69 -2.11
N GLN A 12 16.79 -21.87 -2.15
CA GLN A 12 15.84 -20.76 -2.33
C GLN A 12 15.34 -20.27 -0.97
N ILE A 13 16.16 -19.49 -0.27
CA ILE A 13 15.70 -18.68 0.86
C ILE A 13 15.26 -17.35 0.25
N ASN A 14 13.96 -17.12 0.09
CA ASN A 14 13.46 -15.77 -0.17
C ASN A 14 13.46 -15.06 1.19
N VAL A 15 14.53 -14.31 1.47
CA VAL A 15 14.63 -13.53 2.70
C VAL A 15 13.67 -12.34 2.53
N PRO A 16 12.62 -12.22 3.36
CA PRO A 16 11.74 -11.06 3.27
C PRO A 16 12.55 -9.80 3.56
N PRO A 17 12.27 -8.68 2.88
CA PRO A 17 12.94 -7.42 3.18
C PRO A 17 12.67 -6.97 4.61
N GLU A 18 13.67 -6.30 5.19
CA GLU A 18 13.55 -5.71 6.51
C GLU A 18 12.57 -4.53 6.49
N PRO A 19 11.73 -4.36 7.53
CA PRO A 19 10.87 -3.19 7.66
C PRO A 19 11.68 -1.92 7.92
N ILE A 20 11.09 -0.78 7.59
CA ILE A 20 11.56 0.54 7.98
C ILE A 20 10.75 0.96 9.21
N GLU A 21 11.42 1.44 10.26
CA GLU A 21 10.73 1.96 11.45
C GLU A 21 10.37 3.44 11.24
N ILE A 22 9.07 3.75 11.17
CA ILE A 22 8.52 5.09 11.00
C ILE A 22 7.56 5.36 12.16
N GLU A 23 7.83 6.40 12.94
CA GLU A 23 7.07 6.73 14.17
C GLU A 23 6.88 5.57 15.17
N GLY A 24 7.79 4.59 15.18
CA GLY A 24 7.69 3.39 16.04
C GLY A 24 6.81 2.28 15.48
N GLU A 25 6.33 2.42 14.24
CA GLU A 25 5.65 1.39 13.47
C GLU A 25 6.57 0.82 12.38
N ASN A 26 6.38 -0.46 12.04
CA ASN A 26 7.10 -1.10 10.95
C ASN A 26 6.35 -0.88 9.64
N GLU A 27 7.01 -0.28 8.66
CA GLU A 27 6.51 -0.10 7.31
C GLU A 27 7.32 -0.92 6.30
N TRP A 28 6.67 -1.35 5.22
CA TRP A 28 7.29 -2.07 4.12
C TRP A 28 7.06 -1.33 2.82
N GLU A 29 8.02 -1.41 1.92
CA GLU A 29 7.90 -0.81 0.59
C GLU A 29 6.94 -1.62 -0.29
N ILE A 30 6.08 -0.93 -1.03
CA ILE A 30 5.21 -1.54 -2.02
C ILE A 30 5.77 -1.31 -3.43
N GLU A 31 5.61 -2.30 -4.29
CA GLU A 31 6.01 -2.21 -5.71
C GLU A 31 4.93 -1.51 -6.54
N GLU A 32 3.66 -1.87 -6.34
CA GLU A 32 2.54 -1.30 -7.10
C GLU A 32 1.20 -1.40 -6.38
N VAL A 33 0.26 -0.53 -6.75
CA VAL A 33 -1.15 -0.61 -6.35
C VAL A 33 -1.92 -1.41 -7.40
N LEU A 34 -2.51 -2.53 -7.00
CA LEU A 34 -3.19 -3.47 -7.90
C LEU A 34 -4.67 -3.16 -8.08
N ALA A 35 -5.34 -2.71 -7.02
CA ALA A 35 -6.77 -2.45 -7.03
C ALA A 35 -7.20 -1.51 -5.89
N SER A 36 -8.33 -0.83 -6.09
CA SER A 36 -9.03 -0.09 -5.04
C SER A 36 -10.50 -0.50 -4.94
N ARG A 37 -11.08 -0.34 -3.74
CA ARG A 37 -12.51 -0.56 -3.47
C ARG A 37 -13.00 0.31 -2.32
N ILE A 38 -14.31 0.48 -2.23
CA ILE A 38 -14.98 0.98 -1.02
C ILE A 38 -15.58 -0.20 -0.26
N ASN A 39 -15.24 -0.35 1.01
CA ASN A 39 -15.81 -1.34 1.91
C ASN A 39 -16.30 -0.66 3.19
N ARG A 40 -17.61 -0.78 3.50
CA ARG A 40 -18.23 -0.10 4.65
C ARG A 40 -17.94 1.41 4.72
N GLY A 41 -17.95 2.08 3.57
CA GLY A 41 -17.70 3.52 3.46
C GLY A 41 -16.23 3.93 3.58
N LYS A 42 -15.30 2.96 3.66
CA LYS A 42 -13.86 3.20 3.76
C LYS A 42 -13.14 2.73 2.51
N LEU A 43 -12.21 3.53 2.02
CA LEU A 43 -11.35 3.25 0.89
C LEU A 43 -10.27 2.24 1.29
N GLN A 44 -10.10 1.21 0.46
CA GLN A 44 -9.12 0.17 0.67
C GLN A 44 -8.37 -0.12 -0.64
N TYR A 45 -7.13 -0.57 -0.49
CA TYR A 45 -6.26 -0.95 -1.59
C TYR A 45 -5.76 -2.38 -1.47
N ARG A 46 -5.47 -2.99 -2.61
CA ARG A 46 -4.63 -4.17 -2.69
C ARG A 46 -3.33 -3.77 -3.35
N VAL A 47 -2.21 -4.20 -2.78
CA VAL A 47 -0.87 -3.86 -3.23
C VAL A 47 -0.07 -5.09 -3.57
N LYS A 48 0.97 -4.91 -4.38
CA LYS A 48 2.07 -5.85 -4.50
C LYS A 48 3.21 -5.35 -3.61
N TRP A 49 3.61 -6.15 -2.64
CA TRP A 49 4.70 -5.80 -1.72
C TRP A 49 6.05 -6.06 -2.38
N LEU A 50 6.99 -5.12 -2.24
CA LEU A 50 8.31 -5.26 -2.84
C LEU A 50 9.05 -6.43 -2.17
N GLY A 51 9.51 -7.40 -2.95
CA GLY A 51 10.29 -8.54 -2.43
C GLY A 51 9.48 -9.62 -1.72
N PHE A 52 8.15 -9.55 -1.74
CA PHE A 52 7.27 -10.61 -1.23
C PHE A 52 6.45 -11.26 -2.35
N ASP A 53 5.90 -12.43 -2.06
CA ASP A 53 4.92 -13.08 -2.92
C ASP A 53 3.61 -12.27 -2.99
N ASP A 54 2.80 -12.53 -4.02
CA ASP A 54 1.51 -11.89 -4.22
C ASP A 54 0.61 -12.04 -2.99
N ASP A 55 0.09 -10.90 -2.52
CA ASP A 55 -0.90 -10.83 -1.45
C ASP A 55 -2.29 -10.47 -1.99
N PHE A 56 -3.31 -11.10 -1.41
CA PHE A 56 -4.71 -10.89 -1.76
C PHE A 56 -5.48 -10.07 -0.71
N SER A 57 -4.79 -9.59 0.32
CA SER A 57 -5.38 -8.79 1.41
C SER A 57 -5.75 -7.38 0.94
N TRP A 58 -6.65 -6.74 1.70
CA TRP A 58 -7.09 -5.37 1.46
C TRP A 58 -6.69 -4.50 2.63
N TYR A 59 -5.88 -3.49 2.36
CA TYR A 59 -5.33 -2.57 3.33
C TYR A 59 -6.15 -1.27 3.35
N PRO A 60 -6.36 -0.66 4.53
CA PRO A 60 -6.88 0.70 4.63
C PRO A 60 -6.02 1.68 3.80
N ALA A 61 -6.61 2.77 3.32
CA ALA A 61 -5.86 3.76 2.55
C ALA A 61 -4.78 4.45 3.39
N ARG A 62 -5.02 4.67 4.70
CA ARG A 62 -4.04 5.24 5.63
C ARG A 62 -2.70 4.48 5.65
N ASN A 63 -2.71 3.18 5.40
CA ASN A 63 -1.49 2.34 5.39
C ASN A 63 -0.57 2.62 4.19
N LEU A 64 -1.00 3.43 3.22
CA LEU A 64 -0.24 3.75 2.01
C LEU A 64 0.29 5.20 2.02
N LYS A 65 0.31 5.87 3.19
CA LYS A 65 0.92 7.21 3.36
C LYS A 65 2.39 7.25 2.97
N GLY A 66 3.13 6.16 3.24
CA GLY A 66 4.51 5.97 2.80
C GLY A 66 4.66 5.63 1.31
N SER A 67 3.62 5.75 0.49
CA SER A 67 3.72 5.57 -0.97
C SER A 67 2.64 6.36 -1.74
N PRO A 68 2.51 7.68 -1.52
CA PRO A 68 1.41 8.45 -2.09
C PRO A 68 1.60 8.69 -3.59
N HIS A 69 2.84 8.63 -4.09
CA HIS A 69 3.16 8.73 -5.50
C HIS A 69 2.59 7.54 -6.31
N LEU A 70 2.63 6.32 -5.77
CA LEU A 70 2.04 5.13 -6.41
C LEU A 70 0.50 5.20 -6.43
N LEU A 71 -0.11 5.74 -5.37
CA LEU A 71 -1.55 6.01 -5.35
C LEU A 71 -1.96 7.00 -6.44
N ARG A 72 -1.21 8.09 -6.60
CA ARG A 72 -1.44 9.09 -7.66
C ARG A 72 -1.34 8.45 -9.04
N GLU A 73 -0.28 7.68 -9.29
CA GLU A 73 -0.07 7.00 -10.58
C GLU A 73 -1.18 6.00 -10.89
N PHE A 74 -1.59 5.21 -9.89
CA PHE A 74 -2.69 4.27 -10.03
C PHE A 74 -3.99 4.96 -10.45
N HIS A 75 -4.35 6.09 -9.82
CA HIS A 75 -5.60 6.81 -10.14
C HIS A 75 -5.53 7.60 -11.44
N ILE A 76 -4.36 8.09 -11.84
CA ILE A 76 -4.15 8.65 -13.19
C ILE A 76 -4.38 7.58 -14.26
N ALA A 77 -3.84 6.37 -14.06
CA ALA A 77 -4.00 5.26 -14.99
C ALA A 77 -5.40 4.63 -14.95
N ASN A 78 -6.11 4.75 -13.82
CA ASN A 78 -7.39 4.10 -13.58
C ASN A 78 -8.47 5.08 -13.06
N PRO A 79 -8.88 6.09 -13.86
CA PRO A 79 -9.74 7.18 -13.40
C PRO A 79 -11.16 6.74 -12.97
N THR A 80 -11.58 5.52 -13.29
CA THR A 80 -12.89 4.97 -12.91
C THR A 80 -12.85 4.19 -11.60
N LYS A 81 -11.68 4.00 -10.98
CA LYS A 81 -11.54 3.24 -9.74
C LYS A 81 -11.89 4.13 -8.54
N PRO A 82 -12.45 3.57 -7.45
CA PRO A 82 -12.75 4.38 -6.27
C PRO A 82 -11.51 4.99 -5.65
N GLY A 83 -11.57 6.28 -5.29
CA GLY A 83 -10.44 7.06 -4.78
C GLY A 83 -10.15 8.26 -5.69
N PRO A 84 -8.98 8.91 -5.58
CA PRO A 84 -7.91 8.70 -4.59
C PRO A 84 -8.36 8.96 -3.13
N PRO A 85 -7.50 8.73 -2.12
CA PRO A 85 -7.79 9.16 -0.76
C PRO A 85 -8.00 10.68 -0.72
N LYS A 86 -8.91 11.15 0.13
CA LYS A 86 -9.26 12.57 0.25
C LYS A 86 -8.04 13.46 0.58
N ARG A 87 -7.08 12.92 1.32
CA ARG A 87 -5.85 13.59 1.74
C ARG A 87 -4.62 13.26 0.88
N LEU A 88 -4.80 12.75 -0.35
CA LEU A 88 -3.67 12.37 -1.20
C LEU A 88 -2.69 13.52 -1.44
N ASP A 89 -3.20 14.74 -1.66
CA ASP A 89 -2.35 15.91 -1.89
C ASP A 89 -1.50 16.26 -0.66
N ASP A 90 -2.08 16.19 0.55
CA ASP A 90 -1.36 16.38 1.81
C ASP A 90 -0.25 15.33 1.97
N TRP A 91 -0.56 14.06 1.66
CA TRP A 91 0.41 12.97 1.75
C TRP A 91 1.55 13.14 0.75
N LEU A 92 1.27 13.60 -0.49
CA LEU A 92 2.30 13.90 -1.49
C LEU A 92 3.22 15.04 -1.06
N GLU A 93 2.67 16.08 -0.42
CA GLU A 93 3.46 17.19 0.10
C GLU A 93 4.37 16.73 1.25
N ALA A 94 3.84 15.96 2.20
CA ALA A 94 4.60 15.40 3.31
C ALA A 94 5.72 14.47 2.82
N TRP A 95 5.40 13.55 1.90
CA TRP A 95 6.39 12.68 1.24
C TRP A 95 7.51 13.46 0.55
N GLY A 96 7.18 14.55 -0.14
CA GLY A 96 8.18 15.40 -0.79
C GLY A 96 9.10 16.16 0.18
N LYS A 97 8.68 16.29 1.45
CA LYS A 97 9.41 16.96 2.53
C LYS A 97 10.13 16.00 3.47
N ASP A 98 10.03 14.69 3.24
CA ASP A 98 10.46 13.66 4.19
C ASP A 98 9.81 13.85 5.56
N ASP A 99 8.54 14.26 5.54
CA ASP A 99 7.71 14.53 6.73
C ASP A 99 6.60 13.48 6.82
N TYR A 100 6.12 13.24 8.04
CA TYR A 100 5.08 12.25 8.30
C TYR A 100 3.82 12.91 8.87
N LEU A 101 2.66 12.54 8.32
CA LEU A 101 1.37 13.07 8.79
C LEU A 101 0.70 12.08 9.74
N PRO A 102 0.29 12.54 10.93
CA PRO A 102 -0.40 11.68 11.87
C PRO A 102 -1.70 11.12 11.28
N ASP A 103 -2.18 10.06 11.89
CA ASP A 103 -3.43 9.41 11.52
C ASP A 103 -4.65 10.32 11.73
N ASP A 104 -5.42 10.51 10.66
CA ASP A 104 -6.63 11.31 10.64
C ASP A 104 -7.86 10.47 10.26
N ILE A 105 -9.03 10.98 10.63
CA ILE A 105 -10.33 10.33 10.38
C ILE A 105 -10.63 10.22 8.87
N GLU A 106 -10.11 11.17 8.10
CA GLU A 106 -10.37 11.31 6.66
C GLU A 106 -9.44 10.47 5.78
N ASP A 107 -8.41 9.85 6.35
CA ASP A 107 -7.38 9.12 5.59
C ASP A 107 -7.93 7.95 4.77
N ASP A 108 -9.01 7.33 5.25
CA ASP A 108 -9.68 6.23 4.57
C ASP A 108 -10.94 6.67 3.82
N LEU A 109 -11.14 7.96 3.60
CA LEU A 109 -12.26 8.45 2.80
C LEU A 109 -11.79 8.67 1.35
N PRO A 110 -12.60 8.31 0.34
CA PRO A 110 -12.33 8.74 -1.03
C PRO A 110 -12.52 10.26 -1.17
N ALA A 111 -11.77 10.86 -2.09
CA ALA A 111 -11.91 12.26 -2.50
C ALA A 111 -13.25 12.55 -3.19
#